data_AF-A0A3A8KGE4-F1
#
_entry.id   AF-A0A3A8KGE4-F1
#
_cell.length_a   1.000
_cell.length_b   1.000
_cell.length_c   1.000
_cell.angle_alpha   90.00
_cell.angle_beta   90.00
_cell.angle_gamma   90.00
#
_symmetry.space_group_name_H-M   'P 1'
#
loop_
_entity.id
_entity.type
_entity.pdbx_description
1 polymer ?
#
loop_
_entity_poly.entity_id
_entity_poly.type
_entity_poly.pdbx_seq_one_letter_code
_entity_poly.pdbx_strand_id
1 'polypeptide(L)' 'MLSVGFFAGCGGMEEEPQDAEVTGQNFTQCWNQCVATHQGCLQAATTPDAKAFCDKKFNFCVDRCESGTVR' A
#
# COMPACT_ATOMS: atom_id res chain seq x y z
N MET A 1 5.81 13.40 52.90
CA MET A 1 4.96 13.81 51.77
C MET A 1 5.80 14.70 50.86
N LEU A 2 5.97 14.54 49.55
CA LEU A 2 5.92 13.44 48.58
C LEU A 2 6.64 14.03 47.34
N SER A 3 7.57 13.28 46.77
CA SER A 3 8.00 13.30 45.36
C SER A 3 8.70 14.54 44.77
N VAL A 4 10.03 14.56 44.88
CA VAL A 4 10.93 15.17 43.87
C VAL A 4 10.86 14.32 42.60
N GLY A 5 10.38 14.90 41.51
CA GLY A 5 10.43 14.32 40.17
C GLY A 5 11.89 14.18 39.73
N PHE A 6 12.39 12.95 39.72
CA PHE A 6 13.74 12.61 39.32
C PHE A 6 13.77 12.46 37.79
N PHE A 7 14.36 13.44 37.12
CA PHE A 7 14.71 13.35 35.70
C PHE A 7 15.83 12.30 35.54
N ALA A 8 15.47 11.08 35.16
CA ALA A 8 16.41 10.10 34.65
C ALA A 8 16.65 10.41 33.17
N GLY A 9 17.78 11.05 32.87
CA GLY A 9 18.38 11.00 31.54
C GLY A 9 18.95 9.61 31.28
N CYS A 10 18.63 9.03 30.13
CA CYS A 10 19.41 7.95 29.52
C CYS A 10 19.05 7.86 28.04
N GLY A 11 20.07 7.86 27.18
CA GLY A 11 19.99 7.36 25.83
C GLY A 11 19.46 8.34 24.81
N GLY A 12 20.37 9.01 24.11
CA GLY A 12 20.07 9.40 22.75
C GLY A 12 19.72 8.15 21.95
N MET A 13 18.52 8.13 21.40
CA MET A 13 18.26 7.48 20.13
C MET A 13 17.64 8.58 19.30
N GLU A 14 18.50 9.27 18.56
CA GLU A 14 18.17 9.76 17.23
C GLU A 14 17.56 8.55 16.50
N GLU A 15 16.24 8.42 16.58
CA GLU A 15 15.55 7.39 15.81
C GLU A 15 15.69 7.84 14.35
N GLU A 16 16.57 7.12 13.67
CA GLU A 16 16.90 7.23 12.26
C GLU A 16 15.64 7.55 11.45
N PRO A 17 15.73 8.42 10.43
CA PRO A 17 14.64 8.52 9.48
C PRO A 17 14.36 7.11 8.98
N GLN A 18 13.12 6.63 9.21
CA GLN A 18 12.60 5.37 8.69
C GLN A 18 12.44 5.48 7.16
N ASP A 19 13.51 5.83 6.47
CA ASP A 19 13.63 5.95 5.03
C ASP A 19 14.22 4.65 4.51
N ALA A 20 13.45 3.55 4.50
CA ALA A 20 13.84 2.36 3.73
C ALA A 20 12.80 1.22 3.54
N GLU A 21 11.61 1.21 4.14
CA GLU A 21 10.68 0.05 3.97
C GLU A 21 9.31 0.38 3.38
N VAL A 22 9.01 1.65 3.13
CA VAL A 22 7.65 2.08 2.70
C VAL A 22 7.36 1.76 1.23
N THR A 23 8.36 1.55 0.39
CA THR A 23 8.16 1.29 -1.05
C THR A 23 7.68 -0.15 -1.35
N GLY A 24 8.16 -1.16 -0.63
CA GLY A 24 7.80 -2.57 -0.88
C GLY A 24 6.45 -2.99 -0.30
N GLN A 25 6.09 -2.47 0.87
CA GLN A 25 4.79 -2.75 1.51
C GLN A 25 3.63 -2.06 0.78
N ASN A 26 3.84 -0.85 0.24
CA ASN A 26 2.83 -0.11 -0.49
C ASN A 26 2.48 -0.79 -1.83
N PHE A 27 3.50 -1.25 -2.57
CA PHE A 27 3.29 -1.98 -3.82
C PHE A 27 2.48 -3.26 -3.60
N THR A 28 2.85 -4.08 -2.62
CA THR A 28 2.17 -5.36 -2.35
C THR A 28 0.70 -5.17 -2.00
N GLN A 29 0.38 -4.16 -1.17
CA GLN A 29 -1.01 -3.86 -0.81
C GLN A 29 -1.81 -3.32 -2.02
N CYS A 30 -1.21 -2.43 -2.79
CA CYS A 30 -1.83 -1.88 -4.00
C CYS A 30 -2.11 -2.97 -5.03
N TRP A 31 -1.14 -3.85 -5.29
CA TRP A 31 -1.31 -5.00 -6.18
C TRP A 31 -2.47 -5.90 -5.76
N ASN A 32 -2.55 -6.26 -4.47
CA ASN A 32 -3.61 -7.10 -3.95
C ASN A 32 -5.01 -6.48 -4.14
N GLN A 33 -5.14 -5.15 -4.00
CA GLN A 33 -6.39 -4.46 -4.31
C GLN A 33 -6.75 -4.52 -5.80
N CYS A 34 -5.76 -4.36 -6.69
CA CYS A 34 -5.97 -4.50 -8.13
C CYS A 34 -6.45 -5.91 -8.49
N VAL A 35 -5.84 -6.95 -7.91
CA VAL A 35 -6.24 -8.35 -8.11
C VAL A 35 -7.67 -8.60 -7.63
N ALA A 36 -8.02 -8.15 -6.41
CA ALA A 36 -9.37 -8.32 -5.87
C ALA A 36 -10.43 -7.65 -6.77
N THR A 37 -10.14 -6.44 -7.25
CA THR A 37 -11.04 -5.71 -8.16
C THR A 37 -11.15 -6.40 -9.52
N HIS A 38 -10.04 -6.92 -10.06
CA HIS A 38 -10.03 -7.66 -11.32
C HIS A 38 -10.83 -8.95 -11.24
N GLN A 39 -10.69 -9.72 -10.16
CA GLN A 39 -11.48 -10.93 -9.92
C GLN A 39 -12.98 -10.62 -9.85
N GLY A 40 -13.39 -9.58 -9.10
CA GLY A 40 -14.78 -9.15 -9.05
C GLY A 40 -15.31 -8.73 -10.43
N CYS A 41 -14.50 -8.03 -11.21
CA CYS A 41 -14.84 -7.64 -12.58
C CYS A 41 -15.02 -8.88 -13.49
N LEU A 42 -14.09 -9.83 -13.44
CA LEU A 42 -14.14 -11.05 -14.24
C LEU A 42 -15.35 -11.94 -13.89
N GLN A 43 -15.75 -11.99 -12.62
CA GLN A 43 -16.97 -12.69 -12.21
C GLN A 43 -18.24 -12.07 -12.79
N ALA A 44 -18.27 -10.74 -12.97
CA ALA A 44 -19.38 -10.04 -13.59
C ALA A 44 -19.31 -10.04 -15.13
N ALA A 45 -18.15 -10.32 -15.72
CA ALA A 45 -17.92 -10.23 -17.16
C ALA A 45 -18.41 -11.48 -17.91
N THR A 46 -19.56 -11.36 -18.57
CA THR A 46 -20.19 -12.46 -19.35
C THR A 46 -19.75 -12.51 -20.82
N THR A 47 -19.07 -11.47 -21.31
CA THR A 47 -18.63 -11.36 -22.72
C THR A 47 -17.11 -11.23 -22.83
N PRO A 48 -16.53 -11.57 -24.00
CA PRO A 48 -15.10 -11.34 -24.26
C PRO A 48 -14.71 -9.87 -24.11
N ASP A 49 -15.53 -8.94 -24.61
CA ASP A 49 -15.27 -7.50 -24.49
C ASP A 49 -15.29 -7.01 -23.03
N ALA A 50 -16.19 -7.55 -22.21
CA ALA A 50 -16.23 -7.24 -20.78
C ALA A 50 -14.97 -7.75 -20.05
N LYS A 51 -14.46 -8.93 -20.43
CA LYS A 51 -13.20 -9.46 -19.88
C LYS A 51 -12.01 -8.60 -20.29
N ALA A 52 -11.90 -8.21 -21.56
CA ALA A 52 -10.85 -7.31 -22.04
C ALA A 52 -10.89 -5.95 -21.33
N PHE A 53 -12.08 -5.45 -21.00
CA PHE A 53 -12.23 -4.25 -20.18
C PHE A 53 -11.70 -4.44 -18.74
N CYS A 54 -11.99 -5.58 -18.11
CA CYS A 54 -11.43 -5.92 -16.79
C CYS A 54 -9.90 -5.96 -16.83
N ASP A 55 -9.31 -6.59 -17.85
CA ASP A 55 -7.86 -6.67 -18.02
C ASP A 55 -7.23 -5.28 -18.21
N LYS A 56 -7.87 -4.41 -19.01
CA LYS A 56 -7.41 -3.02 -19.18
C LYS A 56 -7.43 -2.24 -17.87
N LYS A 57 -8.47 -2.43 -17.04
CA LYS A 57 -8.55 -1.81 -15.71
C LYS A 57 -7.51 -2.36 -14.74
N PHE A 58 -7.24 -3.65 -14.78
CA PHE A 58 -6.21 -4.27 -13.96
C PHE A 58 -4.82 -3.72 -14.32
N ASN A 59 -4.47 -3.68 -15.60
CA ASN A 59 -3.20 -3.12 -16.06
C ASN A 59 -3.02 -1.66 -15.65
N PHE A 60 -4.08 -0.84 -15.78
CA PHE A 60 -4.06 0.54 -15.32
C PHE A 60 -3.87 0.66 -13.80
N CYS A 61 -4.49 -0.23 -13.03
CA CYS A 61 -4.35 -0.25 -11.57
C CYS A 61 -2.91 -0.59 -11.16
N VAL A 62 -2.33 -1.64 -11.77
CA VAL A 62 -0.95 -2.06 -11.53
C VAL A 62 0.05 -0.96 -11.90
N ASP A 63 -0.10 -0.34 -13.06
CA ASP A 63 0.75 0.78 -13.51
C ASP A 63 0.76 1.95 -12.51
N ARG A 64 -0.39 2.21 -11.86
CA ARG A 64 -0.49 3.21 -10.77
C ARG A 64 0.20 2.76 -9.48
N CYS A 65 0.17 1.46 -9.17
CA CYS A 65 0.92 0.90 -8.06
C CYS A 65 2.43 1.01 -8.30
N GLU A 66 2.90 0.73 -9.52
CA GLU A 66 4.31 0.80 -9.90
C GLU A 66 4.84 2.25 -9.93
N SER A 67 4.03 3.18 -10.44
CA SER A 67 4.40 4.60 -10.52
C SER A 67 4.25 5.36 -9.18
N GLY A 68 3.73 4.72 -8.13
CA GLY A 68 3.49 5.34 -6.83
C GLY A 68 2.46 6.47 -6.85
N THR A 69 1.70 6.62 -7.94
CA THR A 69 0.66 7.66 -8.11
C THR A 69 -0.74 7.11 -7.82
N VAL A 70 -0.90 6.53 -6.63
CA VAL A 70 -2.22 6.38 -6.03
C VAL A 70 -2.55 7.74 -5.44
N ARG A 71 -3.37 8.53 -6.15
CA ARG A 71 -3.72 9.90 -5.79
C ARG A 71 -5.14 9.95 -5.28
#